data_AF-A0A6N8HDZ7-F1
#
_entry.id   AF-A0A6N8HDZ7-F1
#
_cell.length_a   1.000
_cell.length_b   1.000
_cell.length_c   1.000
_cell.angle_alpha   90.00
_cell.angle_beta   90.00
_cell.angle_gamma   90.00
#
_symmetry.space_group_name_H-M   'P 1'
#
loop_
_entity.id
_entity.type
_entity.pdbx_description
1 polymer ?
#
loop_
_entity_poly.entity_id
_entity_poly.type
_entity_poly.pdbx_seq_one_letter_code
_entity_poly.pdbx_strand_id
1 'polypeptide(L)'
;MIPPEKAVEIVKDYLDRNKIDYIRVSEKVMTEKEEIPYGVMEGKELTSHTVAYYFEGYYGETPIFITLNAEDGTLLFGASSSGFLDLT
;
A
#
# COMPACT_ATOMS: atom_id res chain seq x y z
N MET A 1 -6.06 14.14 5.49
CA MET A 1 -5.37 12.84 5.59
C MET A 1 -6.36 11.81 6.12
N ILE A 2 -6.54 10.71 5.41
CA ILE A 2 -7.32 9.57 5.86
C ILE A 2 -6.63 8.89 7.06
N PRO A 3 -7.39 8.35 8.01
CA PRO A 3 -6.82 7.64 9.14
C PRO A 3 -6.21 6.29 8.69
N PRO A 4 -5.22 5.74 9.40
CA PRO A 4 -4.60 4.46 9.09
C PRO A 4 -5.60 3.31 8.90
N GLU A 5 -6.65 3.25 9.71
CA GLU A 5 -7.69 2.22 9.63
C GLU A 5 -8.41 2.28 8.28
N LYS A 6 -8.60 3.50 7.75
CA LYS A 6 -9.20 3.69 6.43
C LYS A 6 -8.28 3.22 5.31
N ALA A 7 -6.96 3.34 5.48
CA ALA A 7 -5.99 2.80 4.53
C ALA A 7 -6.08 1.27 4.46
N VAL A 8 -6.24 0.59 5.60
CA VAL A 8 -6.45 -0.87 5.65
C VAL A 8 -7.75 -1.27 4.94
N GLU A 9 -8.84 -0.52 5.15
CA GLU A 9 -10.11 -0.76 4.43
C GLU A 9 -9.96 -0.64 2.91
N ILE A 10 -9.29 0.41 2.42
CA ILE A 10 -9.06 0.62 0.99
C ILE A 10 -8.25 -0.53 0.39
N VAL A 11 -7.23 -0.99 1.11
CA VAL A 11 -6.40 -2.10 0.65
C VAL A 11 -7.19 -3.41 0.64
N LYS A 12 -8.00 -3.68 1.67
CA LYS A 12 -8.89 -4.86 1.69
C LYS A 12 -9.87 -4.85 0.50
N ASP A 13 -10.47 -3.71 0.21
CA ASP A 13 -11.37 -3.54 -0.94
C ASP A 13 -10.66 -3.73 -2.30
N TYR A 14 -9.43 -3.23 -2.45
CA TYR A 14 -8.62 -3.49 -3.64
C TYR A 14 -8.34 -4.99 -3.83
N LEU A 15 -7.93 -5.68 -2.75
CA LEU A 15 -7.59 -7.11 -2.80
C LEU A 15 -8.82 -7.95 -3.14
N ASP A 16 -9.99 -7.62 -2.56
CA ASP A 16 -11.27 -8.28 -2.85
C ASP A 16 -11.70 -8.08 -4.32
N ARG A 17 -11.67 -6.83 -4.82
CA ARG A 17 -12.00 -6.53 -6.23
C ARG A 17 -11.11 -7.28 -7.23
N ASN A 18 -9.84 -7.48 -6.87
CA ASN A 18 -8.88 -8.22 -7.68
C ASN A 18 -8.87 -9.73 -7.42
N LYS A 19 -9.75 -10.24 -6.56
CA LYS A 19 -9.88 -11.66 -6.21
C LYS A 19 -8.55 -12.25 -5.71
N ILE A 20 -7.84 -11.48 -4.90
CA ILE A 20 -6.61 -11.92 -4.24
C ILE A 20 -7.00 -12.60 -2.93
N ASP A 21 -7.12 -13.93 -3.00
CA ASP A 21 -7.56 -14.78 -1.88
C ASP A 21 -6.38 -15.37 -1.09
N TYR A 22 -6.72 -16.03 0.03
CA TYR A 22 -5.76 -16.68 0.94
C TYR A 22 -4.73 -15.68 1.46
N ILE A 23 -5.20 -14.56 1.98
CA ILE A 23 -4.35 -13.47 2.46
C ILE A 23 -4.66 -13.08 3.90
N ARG A 24 -3.61 -12.65 4.60
CA ARG A 24 -3.71 -11.93 5.87
C ARG A 24 -3.24 -10.50 5.66
N VAL A 25 -4.13 -9.53 5.88
CA VAL A 25 -3.78 -8.10 5.83
C VAL A 25 -3.28 -7.65 7.20
N SER A 26 -2.19 -6.90 7.24
CA SER A 26 -1.68 -6.27 8.45
C SER A 26 -2.56 -5.09 8.86
N GLU A 27 -2.96 -5.07 10.14
CA GLU A 27 -3.62 -3.90 10.74
C GLU A 27 -2.63 -2.77 11.08
N LYS A 28 -1.32 -3.05 11.05
CA LYS A 28 -0.28 -2.02 11.18
C LYS A 28 -0.09 -1.31 9.83
N VAL A 29 -0.09 0.01 9.90
CA VAL A 29 0.15 0.91 8.77
C VAL A 29 1.41 1.70 9.05
N MET A 30 2.29 1.78 8.05
CA MET A 30 3.43 2.69 8.09
C MET A 30 3.01 4.00 7.42
N THR A 31 3.19 5.12 8.13
CA THR A 31 2.94 6.46 7.59
C THR A 31 4.26 7.17 7.43
N GLU A 32 4.53 7.63 6.21
CA GLU A 32 5.75 8.36 5.88
C GLU A 32 5.40 9.70 5.26
N LYS A 33 6.25 10.69 5.51
CA LYS A 33 6.14 12.03 4.95
C LYS A 33 7.48 12.37 4.32
N GLU A 34 7.47 12.60 3.02
CA GLU A 34 8.68 12.85 2.23
C GLU A 34 8.47 14.02 1.27
N GLU A 35 9.53 14.77 1.00
CA GLU A 35 9.53 15.78 -0.06
C GLU A 35 9.90 15.10 -1.38
N ILE A 36 9.14 15.37 -2.44
CA ILE A 36 9.37 14.79 -3.76
C ILE A 36 10.66 15.37 -4.34
N PRO A 37 11.68 14.54 -4.60
CA PRO A 37 13.02 15.03 -4.93
C PRO A 37 13.20 15.45 -6.39
N TYR A 38 12.32 15.01 -7.30
CA TYR A 38 12.42 15.32 -8.74
C TYR A 38 11.08 15.13 -9.46
N GLY A 39 10.94 15.81 -10.60
CA GLY A 39 9.81 15.63 -11.54
C GLY A 39 8.76 16.74 -11.44
N VAL A 40 7.55 16.47 -11.96
CA VAL A 40 6.47 17.49 -12.10
C VAL A 40 5.99 18.03 -10.74
N MET A 41 6.20 17.25 -9.66
CA MET A 41 5.81 17.62 -8.30
C MET A 41 7.00 17.87 -7.38
N GLU A 42 8.19 18.14 -7.92
CA GLU A 42 9.40 18.43 -7.14
C GLU A 42 9.16 19.53 -6.09
N GLY A 43 9.67 19.30 -4.87
CA GLY A 43 9.54 20.20 -3.72
C GLY A 43 8.18 20.14 -3.02
N LYS A 44 7.22 19.32 -3.48
CA LYS A 44 5.97 19.07 -2.76
C LYS A 44 6.16 17.99 -1.71
N GLU A 45 5.49 18.15 -0.57
CA GLU A 45 5.37 17.10 0.43
C GLU A 45 4.33 16.06 0.01
N LEU A 46 4.70 14.78 0.08
CA LEU A 46 3.81 13.63 -0.05
C LEU A 46 3.71 12.95 1.30
N THR A 47 2.48 12.65 1.74
CA THR A 47 2.25 11.75 2.88
C THR A 47 1.64 10.46 2.35
N SER A 48 2.25 9.33 2.68
CA SER A 48 1.81 8.02 2.21
C SER A 48 1.53 7.06 3.37
N HIS A 49 0.54 6.20 3.17
CA HIS A 49 0.26 5.05 4.02
C HIS A 49 0.65 3.78 3.29
N THR A 50 1.38 2.90 3.97
CA THR A 50 1.78 1.60 3.44
C THR A 50 1.20 0.50 4.31
N VAL A 51 0.44 -0.40 3.68
CA VAL A 51 -0.21 -1.56 4.32
C VAL A 51 0.40 -2.82 3.74
N ALA A 52 0.76 -3.76 4.61
CA ALA A 52 1.27 -5.07 4.18
C ALA A 52 0.16 -6.12 4.14
N TYR A 53 0.23 -7.05 3.20
CA TYR A 53 -0.50 -8.31 3.25
C TYR A 53 0.43 -9.50 2.96
N TYR A 54 0.00 -10.68 3.37
CA TYR A 54 0.75 -11.93 3.29
C TYR A 54 -0.12 -13.03 2.71
N PHE A 55 0.41 -13.89 1.85
CA PHE A 55 -0.30 -15.10 1.44
C PHE A 55 -0.24 -16.17 2.55
N GLU A 56 -1.41 -16.68 2.92
CA GLU A 56 -1.55 -17.77 3.89
C GLU A 56 -1.22 -19.12 3.23
N GLY A 57 -0.45 -19.97 3.91
CA GLY A 57 -0.18 -21.34 3.47
C GLY A 57 0.95 -21.52 2.44
N TYR A 58 1.59 -20.45 1.98
CA TYR A 58 2.77 -20.53 1.11
C TYR A 58 4.08 -20.57 1.92
N TYR A 59 5.07 -21.32 1.44
CA TYR A 59 6.40 -21.40 2.07
C TYR A 59 7.10 -20.03 1.97
N GLY A 60 7.04 -19.26 3.06
CA GLY A 60 7.64 -17.94 3.19
C GLY A 60 6.58 -16.85 3.25
N GLU A 61 6.41 -16.25 4.43
CA GLU A 61 5.60 -15.04 4.64
C GLU A 61 6.28 -13.83 3.96
N THR A 62 6.41 -13.84 2.63
CA THR A 62 6.94 -12.69 1.91
C THR A 62 5.88 -11.59 1.94
N PRO A 63 6.13 -10.46 2.63
CA PRO A 63 5.18 -9.37 2.66
C PRO A 63 5.05 -8.75 1.28
N ILE A 64 3.82 -8.40 0.93
CA ILE A 64 3.52 -7.52 -0.19
C ILE A 64 2.99 -6.23 0.40
N PHE A 65 3.54 -5.11 -0.04
CA PHE A 65 3.22 -3.78 0.45
C PHE A 65 2.37 -3.07 -0.58
N ILE A 66 1.29 -2.44 -0.13
CA ILE A 66 0.46 -1.54 -0.94
C ILE A 66 0.59 -0.15 -0.35
N THR A 67 1.08 0.78 -1.15
CA THR A 67 1.28 2.18 -0.77
C THR A 67 0.18 3.03 -1.41
N LEU A 68 -0.42 3.90 -0.62
CA LEU A 68 -1.46 4.83 -1.05
C LEU A 68 -1.22 6.24 -0.51
N ASN A 69 -1.72 7.24 -1.23
CA ASN A 69 -1.66 8.63 -0.81
C ASN A 69 -2.54 8.81 0.44
N ALA A 70 -1.94 9.27 1.53
CA ALA A 70 -2.63 9.45 2.79
C ALA A 70 -3.62 10.62 2.74
N GLU A 71 -3.52 11.54 1.78
CA GLU A 71 -4.45 12.67 1.68
C GLU A 71 -5.85 12.28 1.20
N ASP A 72 -5.91 11.49 0.13
CA ASP A 72 -7.14 11.16 -0.61
C ASP A 72 -7.45 9.66 -0.71
N GLY A 73 -6.51 8.79 -0.33
CA GLY A 73 -6.65 7.34 -0.39
C GLY A 73 -6.33 6.73 -1.77
N THR A 74 -5.78 7.51 -2.70
CA THR A 74 -5.42 7.02 -4.04
C THR A 74 -4.32 5.96 -3.95
N LEU A 75 -4.52 4.79 -4.56
CA LEU A 75 -3.50 3.74 -4.67
C LEU A 75 -2.33 4.23 -5.53
N LEU A 76 -1.10 4.10 -5.04
CA LEU A 76 0.09 4.59 -5.73
C LEU A 76 0.85 3.44 -6.41
N PHE A 77 1.28 2.46 -5.62
CA PHE A 77 2.02 1.30 -6.13
C PHE A 77 2.00 0.16 -5.12
N GLY A 78 2.18 -1.06 -5.62
CA GLY A 78 2.49 -2.22 -4.80
C GLY A 78 3.95 -2.62 -4.96
N ALA A 79 4.54 -3.21 -3.93
CA ALA A 79 5.90 -3.71 -3.96
C ALA A 79 6.03 -5.03 -3.21
N SER A 80 6.86 -5.92 -3.73
CA SER A 80 7.25 -7.17 -3.08
C SER A 80 8.74 -7.43 -3.31
N SER A 81 9.27 -8.50 -2.74
CA SER A 81 10.68 -8.88 -2.96
C SER A 81 11.00 -9.20 -4.43
N SER A 82 10.00 -9.49 -5.27
CA SER A 82 10.18 -9.79 -6.69
C SER A 82 9.98 -8.59 -7.63
N GLY A 83 9.55 -7.43 -7.11
CA GLY A 83 9.40 -6.20 -7.90
C GLY A 83 8.15 -5.38 -7.56
N PHE A 84 7.86 -4.41 -8.44
CA PHE A 84 6.68 -3.54 -8.34
C PHE A 84 5.45 -4.18 -8.95
N LEU A 85 4.30 -3.89 -8.35
CA LEU A 85 2.98 -4.28 -8.82
C LEU A 85 2.28 -3.04 -9.39
N ASP A 86 1.76 -3.19 -10.60
CA ASP A 86 0.81 -2.24 -11.16
C ASP A 86 -0.54 -2.42 -10.45
N LEU A 87 -1.11 -1.32 -9.96
CA LEU A 87 -2.36 -1.31 -9.18
C LEU A 87 -3.54 -0.71 -9.97
N THR A 88 -3.36 -0.45 -11.27
CA THR A 88 -4.37 0.17 -12.16
C THR A 88 -5.42 -0.79 -12.68
#